data_AF-A0A7X2DA81-F1
#
_entry.id   AF-A0A7X2DA81-F1
#
_cell.length_a   1.000
_cell.length_b   1.000
_cell.length_c   1.000
_cell.angle_alpha   90.00
_cell.angle_beta   90.00
_cell.angle_gamma   90.00
#
_symmetry.space_group_name_H-M   'P 1'
#
loop_
_entity.id
_entity.type
_entity.pdbx_description
1 polymer ?
#
loop_
_entity_poly.entity_id
_entity_poly.type
_entity_poly.pdbx_seq_one_letter_code
_entity_poly.pdbx_strand_id
1 'polypeptide(L)'
;MEQDIHRRAEERVERRMGFFTHLVSYLVVNAGLFLAWYFISDHGKGFPWFVIPLGGWGVGLIVHFLSVFVFGKFRERMINREVHRIKQRIK
;
A
#
# COMPACT_ATOMS: atom_id res chain seq x y z
N MET A 1 23.86 -0.17 -18.17
CA MET A 1 22.54 0.44 -18.44
C MET A 1 21.42 -0.54 -18.14
N GLU A 2 21.53 -1.80 -18.59
CA GLU A 2 20.54 -2.85 -18.31
C GLU A 2 20.45 -3.24 -16.82
N GLN A 3 21.57 -3.35 -16.10
CA GLN A 3 21.55 -3.65 -14.65
C GLN A 3 20.80 -2.61 -13.82
N ASP A 4 20.82 -1.33 -14.20
CA ASP A 4 20.12 -0.26 -13.47
C ASP A 4 18.61 -0.26 -13.77
N ILE A 5 18.20 -0.80 -14.93
CA ILE A 5 16.78 -0.99 -15.27
C ILE A 5 16.21 -2.17 -14.50
N HIS A 6 16.94 -3.29 -14.41
CA HIS A 6 16.54 -4.45 -13.61
C HIS A 6 16.37 -4.11 -12.13
N ARG A 7 17.36 -3.45 -11.51
CA ARG A 7 17.28 -3.04 -10.10
C ARG A 7 16.08 -2.14 -9.81
N ARG A 8 15.80 -1.16 -10.69
CA ARG A 8 14.62 -0.28 -10.55
C ARG A 8 13.29 -1.02 -10.73
N ALA A 9 13.27 -2.07 -11.56
CA ALA A 9 12.09 -2.91 -11.73
C ALA A 9 11.85 -3.74 -10.45
N GLU A 10 12.89 -4.35 -9.89
CA GLU A 10 12.83 -5.11 -8.63
C GLU A 10 12.33 -4.24 -7.47
N GLU A 11 12.92 -3.06 -7.26
CA GLU A 11 12.50 -2.13 -6.20
C GLU A 11 11.02 -1.70 -6.33
N ARG A 12 10.48 -1.63 -7.54
CA ARG A 12 9.06 -1.32 -7.76
C ARG A 12 8.17 -2.51 -7.43
N VAL A 13 8.59 -3.72 -7.79
CA VAL A 13 7.85 -4.94 -7.52
C VAL A 13 7.82 -5.20 -6.01
N GLU A 14 8.96 -5.09 -5.34
CA GLU A 14 9.08 -5.30 -3.89
C GLU A 14 8.19 -4.34 -3.09
N ARG A 15 8.18 -3.04 -3.45
CA ARG A 15 7.28 -2.05 -2.84
C ARG A 15 5.80 -2.38 -3.03
N ARG A 16 5.42 -2.91 -4.20
CA ARG A 16 4.03 -3.35 -4.45
C ARG A 16 3.70 -4.62 -3.66
N MET A 17 4.62 -5.58 -3.60
CA MET A 17 4.45 -6.81 -2.82
C MET A 17 4.28 -6.50 -1.34
N GLY A 18 5.07 -5.57 -0.78
CA GLY A 18 4.91 -5.13 0.61
C GLY A 18 3.52 -4.56 0.92
N PHE A 19 2.95 -3.77 0.01
CA PHE A 19 1.57 -3.31 0.11
C PHE A 19 0.56 -4.46 0.03
N PHE A 20 0.74 -5.40 -0.92
CA PHE A 20 -0.14 -6.54 -1.08
C PHE A 20 -0.17 -7.42 0.18
N THR A 21 0.97 -7.64 0.82
CA THR A 21 1.02 -8.36 2.11
C THR A 21 0.15 -7.67 3.16
N HIS A 22 0.26 -6.35 3.32
CA HIS A 22 -0.56 -5.59 4.27
C HIS A 22 -2.05 -5.62 3.90
N LEU A 23 -2.38 -5.53 2.60
CA LEU A 23 -3.76 -5.64 2.11
C LEU A 23 -4.35 -7.01 2.39
N VAL A 24 -3.61 -8.09 2.12
CA VAL A 24 -4.06 -9.46 2.39
C VAL A 24 -4.24 -9.67 3.89
N SER A 25 -3.27 -9.26 4.72
CA SER A 25 -3.39 -9.32 6.18
C SER A 25 -4.61 -8.55 6.67
N TYR A 26 -4.85 -7.35 6.13
CA TYR A 26 -6.02 -6.54 6.47
C TYR A 26 -7.32 -7.27 6.11
N LEU A 27 -7.44 -7.84 4.91
CA LEU A 27 -8.64 -8.57 4.50
C LEU A 27 -8.88 -9.82 5.35
N VAL A 28 -7.84 -10.62 5.58
CA VAL A 28 -7.93 -11.87 6.37
C VAL A 28 -8.34 -11.57 7.81
N VAL A 29 -7.70 -10.59 8.45
CA VAL A 29 -8.01 -10.21 9.84
C VAL A 29 -9.43 -9.65 9.93
N ASN A 30 -9.80 -8.69 9.07
CA ASN A 30 -11.14 -8.09 9.13
C ASN A 30 -12.25 -9.10 8.80
N ALA A 31 -12.02 -10.03 7.87
CA ALA A 31 -12.94 -11.13 7.62
C ALA A 31 -13.10 -12.03 8.86
N GLY A 32 -11.99 -12.37 9.53
CA GLY A 32 -12.03 -13.10 10.80
C GLY A 32 -12.80 -12.36 11.90
N LEU A 33 -12.59 -11.04 12.05
CA LEU A 33 -13.30 -10.21 13.01
C LEU A 33 -14.80 -10.10 12.70
N PHE A 34 -15.16 -9.98 11.42
CA PHE A 34 -16.55 -9.98 10.98
C PHE A 34 -17.24 -11.31 11.31
N LEU A 35 -16.59 -12.44 10.98
CA LEU A 35 -17.11 -13.76 11.30
C LEU A 35 -17.25 -13.94 12.82
N ALA A 36 -16.23 -13.55 13.60
CA ALA A 36 -16.29 -13.58 15.05
C ALA A 36 -17.46 -12.76 15.58
N TRP A 37 -17.64 -11.53 15.10
CA TRP A 37 -18.78 -10.70 15.49
C TRP A 37 -20.12 -11.38 15.17
N TYR A 38 -20.27 -11.94 13.97
CA TYR A 38 -21.50 -12.60 13.51
C TYR A 38 -21.85 -13.83 14.36
N PHE A 39 -20.89 -14.70 14.66
CA PHE A 39 -21.11 -15.91 15.44
C PHE A 39 -21.25 -15.66 16.94
N ILE A 40 -20.56 -14.66 17.49
CA ILE A 40 -20.57 -14.37 18.92
C ILE A 40 -21.81 -13.53 19.31
N SER A 41 -22.28 -12.64 18.43
CA SER A 41 -23.34 -11.67 18.75
C SER A 41 -24.74 -12.16 18.38
N ASP A 42 -25.09 -13.43 18.61
CA ASP A 42 -26.42 -13.99 18.26
C ASP A 42 -26.88 -13.62 16.83
N HIS A 43 -26.08 -13.97 15.83
CA HIS A 43 -26.31 -13.64 14.41
C HIS A 43 -26.30 -12.13 14.08
N GLY A 44 -25.48 -11.35 14.77
CA GLY A 44 -25.31 -9.91 14.51
C GLY A 44 -26.21 -8.99 15.32
N LYS A 45 -26.84 -9.51 16.39
CA LYS A 45 -27.50 -8.72 17.43
C LYS A 45 -26.44 -8.16 18.38
N GLY A 46 -25.94 -6.98 18.05
CA GLY A 46 -25.00 -6.25 18.89
C GLY A 46 -24.27 -5.15 18.12
N PHE A 47 -23.56 -4.29 18.85
CA PHE A 47 -22.73 -3.28 18.21
C PHE A 47 -21.63 -3.96 17.37
N PRO A 48 -21.47 -3.61 16.07
CA PRO A 48 -20.46 -4.18 15.19
C PRO A 48 -19.06 -3.66 15.53
N TRP A 49 -18.50 -4.11 16.65
CA TRP A 49 -17.21 -3.63 17.14
C TRP A 49 -16.05 -3.80 16.14
N PHE A 50 -16.17 -4.70 15.16
CA PHE A 50 -15.19 -4.87 14.09
C PHE A 50 -15.03 -3.63 13.19
N VAL A 51 -16.00 -2.69 13.15
CA VAL A 51 -15.84 -1.46 12.36
C VAL A 51 -14.76 -0.53 12.91
N ILE A 52 -14.42 -0.63 14.20
CA ILE A 52 -13.35 0.17 14.80
C ILE A 52 -11.97 -0.21 14.22
N PRO A 53 -11.51 -1.47 14.28
CA PRO A 53 -10.24 -1.86 13.66
C PRO A 53 -10.29 -1.71 12.13
N LEU A 54 -11.46 -1.95 11.50
CA LEU A 54 -11.64 -1.74 10.06
C LEU A 54 -11.39 -0.28 9.67
N GLY A 55 -11.99 0.67 10.38
CA GLY A 55 -11.76 2.10 10.15
C GLY A 55 -10.34 2.53 10.50
N GLY A 56 -9.87 2.19 11.70
CA GLY A 56 -8.56 2.63 12.21
C GLY A 56 -7.40 2.12 11.37
N TRP A 57 -7.37 0.82 11.06
CA TRP A 57 -6.31 0.25 10.20
C TRP A 57 -6.55 0.55 8.72
N GLY A 58 -7.81 0.70 8.29
CA GLY A 58 -8.15 1.03 6.91
C GLY A 58 -7.54 2.37 6.47
N VAL A 59 -7.48 3.36 7.35
CA VAL A 59 -6.78 4.63 7.07
C VAL A 59 -5.29 4.41 6.82
N GLY A 60 -4.62 3.61 7.65
CA GLY A 60 -3.21 3.25 7.46
C GLY A 60 -2.95 2.56 6.12
N LEU A 61 -3.86 1.66 5.72
CA LEU A 61 -3.80 0.98 4.43
C LEU A 61 -3.93 1.95 3.25
N ILE A 62 -4.86 2.91 3.33
CA ILE A 62 -5.06 3.95 2.30
C ILE A 62 -3.81 4.84 2.19
N VAL A 63 -3.24 5.25 3.33
CA VAL A 63 -2.00 6.05 3.34
C VAL A 63 -0.85 5.27 2.70
N HIS A 64 -0.69 3.98 3.02
CA HIS A 64 0.33 3.14 2.40
C HIS A 64 0.12 2.99 0.89
N PHE A 65 -1.13 2.78 0.46
CA PHE A 65 -1.49 2.74 -0.96
C PHE A 65 -1.07 4.02 -1.70
N LEU A 66 -1.42 5.19 -1.14
CA LEU A 66 -1.04 6.48 -1.72
C LEU A 66 0.49 6.64 -1.77
N SER A 67 1.21 6.19 -0.74
CA SER A 67 2.67 6.17 -0.72
C SER A 67 3.28 5.38 -1.87
N VAL A 68 2.83 4.15 -2.06
CA VAL A 68 3.39 3.24 -3.07
C VAL A 68 2.98 3.65 -4.49
N PHE A 69 1.71 3.96 -4.73
CA PHE A 69 1.16 4.13 -6.08
C PHE A 69 1.12 5.58 -6.57
N VAL A 70 0.94 6.55 -5.67
CA VAL A 70 0.82 7.98 -6.03
C VAL A 70 2.15 8.70 -5.80
N PHE A 71 2.64 8.70 -4.57
CA PHE A 71 3.89 9.41 -4.22
C PHE A 71 5.11 8.76 -4.88
N GLY A 72 5.14 7.43 -5.02
CA GLY A 72 6.17 6.71 -5.78
C GLY A 72 6.32 7.22 -7.23
N LYS A 73 5.21 7.39 -7.95
CA LYS A 73 5.21 7.94 -9.33
C LYS A 73 5.61 9.40 -9.38
N PHE A 74 5.25 10.18 -8.37
CA PHE A 74 5.61 11.60 -8.30
C PHE A 74 7.12 11.76 -8.08
N ARG A 75 7.69 10.98 -7.16
CA ARG A 75 9.14 10.96 -6.88
C ARG A 75 9.95 10.59 -8.12
N GLU A 76 9.54 9.58 -8.88
CA GLU A 76 10.23 9.22 -10.13
C GLU A 76 10.17 10.32 -11.19
N ARG A 77 9.03 11.01 -11.31
CA ARG A 77 8.91 12.16 -12.23
C ARG A 77 9.87 13.29 -11.83
N MET A 78 10.01 13.57 -10.53
CA MET A 78 10.98 14.57 -10.06
C MET A 78 12.43 14.14 -10.34
N ILE A 79 12.77 12.88 -10.05
CA ILE A 79 14.11 12.34 -10.32
C ILE A 79 14.44 12.43 -11.82
N ASN A 80 13.54 12.02 -12.70
CA ASN A 80 13.77 12.08 -14.15
C ASN A 80 13.95 13.52 -14.66
N ARG A 81 13.22 14.50 -14.10
CA ARG A 81 13.40 15.93 -14.43
C ARG A 81 14.80 16.42 -14.03
N GLU A 82 15.26 16.03 -12.84
CA GLU A 82 16.59 16.46 -12.36
C GLU A 82 17.73 15.82 -13.15
N VAL A 83 17.61 14.52 -13.44
CA VAL A 83 18.55 13.80 -14.32
C VAL A 83 18.63 14.47 -15.70
N HIS A 84 17.50 14.89 -16.27
CA HIS A 84 17.48 15.58 -17.56
C HIS A 84 18.17 16.95 -17.50
N ARG A 85 17.96 17.73 -16.43
CA ARG A 85 18.64 19.03 -16.23
C ARG A 85 20.16 18.87 -16.11
N ILE A 86 20.63 17.88 -15.36
CA ILE A 86 22.06 17.62 -15.19
C ILE A 86 22.70 17.22 -16.53
N LYS A 87 22.04 16.34 -17.32
CA LYS A 87 22.54 15.96 -18.65
C LYS A 87 22.65 17.15 -19.62
N GLN A 88 21.74 18.12 -19.54
CA GLN A 88 21.80 19.33 -20.39
C GLN A 88 22.90 20.31 -20.01
N ARG A 89 23.39 20.30 -18.75
CA ARG A 89 24.49 21.17 -18.29
C ARG A 89 25.88 20.61 -18.54
N ILE A 90 25.99 19.29 -18.70
CA ILE A 90 27.28 18.60 -18.96
C ILE A 90 27.57 18.51 -20.47
N LYS A 91 26.56 18.73 -21.31
CA LYS A 91 26.68 18.80 -22.76
C LYS A 91 26.95 20.24 -23.20
#